data_AF-A0A1H0EPT1-F1
#
_entry.id   AF-A0A1H0EPT1-F1
#
_cell.length_a   1.000
_cell.length_b   1.000
_cell.length_c   1.000
_cell.angle_alpha   90.00
_cell.angle_beta   90.00
_cell.angle_gamma   90.00
#
_symmetry.space_group_name_H-M   'P 1'
#
loop_
_entity.id
_entity.type
_entity.pdbx_description
1 polymer ?
#
loop_
_entity_poly.entity_id
_entity_poly.type
_entity_poly.pdbx_seq_one_letter_code
_entity_poly.pdbx_strand_id
1 'polypeptide(L)'
;MWKVWFKTGFKPWKLPPIPKEDVQLISDAIEERTAFIDMQDKMKGSGSIGKYVFYDAAKDVLFVFRIPITGYLNVFVHIRKRNGKFGQYEDEGFKVATITTSSIKPEENQIRYLINGWWVRYLNDLFMYLIEEQRRDTERRRTPHLQHLRRLEKKAAEQEEQLHEMF
;
A
#
# COMPACT_ATOMS: atom_id res chain seq x y z
N MET A 1 2.73 -44.39 -27.02
CA MET A 1 3.15 -44.23 -25.60
C MET A 1 4.29 -43.22 -25.66
N TRP A 2 4.21 -42.00 -25.15
CA TRP A 2 4.10 -41.58 -23.75
C TRP A 2 3.26 -40.29 -23.62
N LYS A 3 2.31 -40.24 -22.68
CA LYS A 3 1.63 -39.01 -22.24
C LYS A 3 2.47 -38.39 -21.14
N VAL A 4 3.09 -37.24 -21.40
CA VAL A 4 3.77 -36.46 -20.36
C VAL A 4 2.72 -35.61 -19.65
N TRP A 5 2.44 -35.95 -18.39
CA TRP A 5 1.58 -35.19 -17.49
C TRP A 5 2.40 -34.08 -16.81
N PHE A 6 2.28 -32.85 -17.28
CA PHE A 6 2.59 -31.67 -16.46
C PHE A 6 1.28 -30.99 -16.08
N LYS A 7 0.57 -31.55 -15.10
CA LYS A 7 -0.49 -30.87 -14.35
C LYS A 7 -0.02 -30.64 -12.91
N THR A 8 1.10 -29.96 -12.72
CA THR A 8 1.27 -29.14 -11.51
C THR A 8 0.42 -27.89 -11.72
N GLY A 9 -0.88 -28.04 -11.48
CA GLY A 9 -1.78 -26.90 -11.39
C GLY A 9 -1.34 -26.04 -10.21
N PHE A 10 -0.53 -25.02 -10.47
CA PHE A 10 -0.43 -23.89 -9.56
C PHE A 10 -1.87 -23.39 -9.37
N LYS A 11 -2.46 -23.66 -8.20
CA LYS A 11 -3.71 -23.02 -7.83
C LYS A 11 -3.42 -21.52 -7.91
N PRO A 12 -4.11 -20.75 -8.77
CA PRO A 12 -3.93 -19.31 -8.78
C PRO A 12 -4.20 -18.82 -7.37
N TRP A 13 -3.18 -18.23 -6.75
CA TRP A 13 -3.29 -17.76 -5.38
C TRP A 13 -4.36 -16.66 -5.38
N LYS A 14 -5.50 -16.91 -4.74
CA LYS A 14 -6.58 -15.93 -4.64
C LYS A 14 -6.26 -14.99 -3.49
N LEU A 15 -6.07 -13.71 -3.79
CA LEU A 15 -5.98 -12.68 -2.75
C LEU A 15 -7.32 -12.63 -1.99
N PRO A 16 -7.29 -12.43 -0.66
CA PRO A 16 -8.51 -12.10 0.08
C PRO A 16 -9.18 -10.89 -0.58
N PRO A 17 -10.46 -11.00 -0.97
CA PRO A 17 -11.15 -9.89 -1.60
C PRO A 17 -11.40 -8.78 -0.57
N ILE A 18 -11.16 -7.54 -0.97
CA ILE A 18 -11.53 -6.35 -0.21
C ILE A 18 -12.94 -5.95 -0.65
N PRO A 19 -13.93 -5.87 0.26
CA PRO A 19 -15.28 -5.42 -0.07
C PRO A 19 -15.24 -3.98 -0.62
N LYS A 20 -16.05 -3.69 -1.62
CA LYS A 20 -16.01 -2.39 -2.33
C LYS A 20 -16.41 -1.24 -1.41
N GLU A 21 -17.40 -1.50 -0.56
CA GLU A 21 -17.88 -0.62 0.50
C GLU A 21 -16.77 -0.18 1.47
N ASP A 22 -15.71 -0.97 1.63
CA ASP A 22 -14.62 -0.70 2.58
C ASP A 22 -13.43 0.02 1.95
N VAL A 23 -13.36 0.09 0.63
CA VAL A 23 -12.20 0.64 -0.08
C VAL A 23 -11.95 2.10 0.30
N GLN A 24 -13.00 2.88 0.59
CA GLN A 24 -12.87 4.26 1.06
C GLN A 24 -12.09 4.34 2.38
N LEU A 25 -12.29 3.38 3.29
CA LEU A 25 -11.62 3.35 4.60
C LEU A 25 -10.10 3.27 4.46
N ILE A 26 -9.58 2.77 3.33
CA ILE A 26 -8.13 2.75 3.07
C ILE A 26 -7.60 4.18 2.94
N SER A 27 -8.29 5.03 2.19
CA SER A 27 -7.87 6.42 1.98
C SER A 27 -7.90 7.17 3.31
N ASP A 28 -9.01 7.04 4.05
CA ASP A 28 -9.20 7.68 5.35
C ASP A 28 -8.13 7.21 6.35
N ALA A 29 -7.77 5.91 6.36
CA ALA A 29 -6.70 5.37 7.17
C ALA A 29 -5.31 5.91 6.81
N ILE A 30 -5.04 6.20 5.54
CA ILE A 30 -3.74 6.71 5.10
C ILE A 30 -3.56 8.16 5.57
N GLU A 31 -4.62 8.97 5.51
CA GLU A 31 -4.55 10.37 5.92
C GLU A 31 -4.49 10.57 7.44
N GLU A 32 -5.14 9.69 8.22
CA GLU A 32 -5.25 9.87 9.67
C GLU A 32 -4.10 9.24 10.49
N ARG A 33 -3.34 8.31 9.92
CA ARG A 33 -2.40 7.47 10.68
C ARG A 33 -0.96 7.95 10.57
N THR A 34 -0.29 8.05 11.72
CA THR A 34 1.07 8.61 11.83
C THR A 34 2.17 7.83 11.11
N ALA A 35 1.96 6.55 10.80
CA ALA A 35 2.94 5.78 10.02
C ALA A 35 2.95 6.08 8.53
N PHE A 36 1.95 6.83 8.07
CA PHE A 36 1.86 7.32 6.71
C PHE A 36 2.38 8.75 6.73
N ILE A 37 3.69 8.86 6.57
CA ILE A 37 4.39 10.13 6.72
C ILE A 37 4.10 11.00 5.52
N ASP A 38 3.64 12.24 5.75
CA ASP A 38 3.46 13.22 4.68
C ASP A 38 4.82 13.68 4.15
N MET A 39 5.08 13.39 2.89
CA MET A 39 6.30 13.71 2.17
C MET A 39 6.05 14.65 0.99
N GLN A 40 4.96 15.41 1.01
CA GLN A 40 4.58 16.33 -0.06
C GLN A 40 5.72 17.29 -0.44
N ASP A 41 6.47 17.79 0.54
CA ASP A 41 7.57 18.74 0.32
C ASP A 41 8.89 18.10 -0.14
N LYS A 42 9.03 16.77 -0.01
CA LYS A 42 10.28 16.05 -0.32
C LYS A 42 10.21 15.28 -1.63
N MET A 43 9.04 14.77 -1.99
CA MET A 43 8.84 14.05 -3.25
C MET A 43 8.38 15.00 -4.37
N LYS A 44 9.26 15.21 -5.36
CA LYS A 44 8.97 16.05 -6.52
C LYS A 44 8.12 15.30 -7.55
N GLY A 45 7.17 15.99 -8.18
CA GLY A 45 6.30 15.42 -9.21
C GLY A 45 5.01 16.21 -9.41
N SER A 46 4.39 16.09 -10.60
CA SER A 46 3.15 16.79 -10.94
C SER A 46 1.94 16.09 -10.31
N GLY A 47 1.34 16.73 -9.30
CA GLY A 47 0.21 16.17 -8.56
C GLY A 47 -0.01 16.86 -7.23
N SER A 48 -1.18 17.48 -7.07
CA SER A 48 -1.60 18.25 -5.90
C SER A 48 -2.03 17.35 -4.73
N ILE A 49 -1.50 17.68 -3.54
CA ILE A 49 -1.96 17.36 -2.17
C ILE A 49 -1.93 15.86 -1.81
N GLY A 50 -1.37 15.51 -0.65
CA GLY A 50 -1.43 14.15 -0.09
C GLY A 50 -0.46 13.15 -0.73
N LYS A 51 0.83 13.27 -0.38
CA LYS A 51 1.87 12.27 -0.71
C LYS A 51 2.31 11.58 0.57
N TYR A 52 1.67 10.46 0.86
CA TYR A 52 1.93 9.71 2.09
C TYR A 52 2.87 8.54 1.81
N VAL A 53 3.79 8.28 2.72
CA VAL A 53 4.80 7.23 2.57
C VAL A 53 4.71 6.23 3.72
N PHE A 54 4.67 4.94 3.37
CA PHE A 54 4.83 3.84 4.32
C PHE A 54 6.14 3.10 4.04
N TYR A 55 7.02 3.06 5.05
CA TYR A 55 8.34 2.45 4.97
C TYR A 55 8.39 1.07 5.64
N ASP A 56 8.87 0.06 4.91
CA ASP A 56 9.29 -1.22 5.49
C ASP A 56 10.81 -1.35 5.40
N ALA A 57 11.46 -1.03 6.52
CA ALA A 57 12.91 -1.11 6.67
C ALA A 57 13.47 -2.53 6.48
N ALA A 58 12.69 -3.58 6.76
CA ALA A 58 13.18 -4.95 6.58
C ALA A 58 13.30 -5.36 5.11
N LYS A 59 12.63 -4.63 4.21
CA LYS A 59 12.64 -4.88 2.76
C LYS A 59 13.28 -3.76 1.95
N ASP A 60 13.75 -2.70 2.62
CA ASP A 60 14.26 -1.48 1.98
C ASP A 60 13.33 -0.95 0.88
N VAL A 61 12.04 -0.86 1.21
CA VAL A 61 10.96 -0.49 0.28
C VAL A 61 10.08 0.62 0.83
N LEU A 62 9.68 1.55 -0.03
CA LEU A 62 8.62 2.52 0.25
C LEU A 62 7.40 2.24 -0.60
N PHE A 63 6.24 2.32 0.04
CA PHE A 63 4.97 2.46 -0.63
C PHE A 63 4.57 3.92 -0.56
N VAL A 64 4.45 4.55 -1.72
CA VAL A 64 4.06 5.95 -1.85
C VAL A 64 2.61 5.98 -2.29
N PHE A 65 1.76 6.55 -1.45
CA PHE A 65 0.33 6.73 -1.67
C PHE A 65 0.09 8.16 -2.09
N ARG A 66 -0.41 8.33 -3.32
CA ARG A 66 -0.74 9.61 -3.89
C ARG A 66 -2.25 9.73 -3.97
N ILE A 67 -2.81 10.69 -3.24
CA ILE A 67 -4.25 10.97 -3.17
C ILE A 67 -4.53 12.23 -4.00
N PRO A 68 -4.71 12.14 -5.33
CA PRO A 68 -5.18 13.29 -6.10
C PRO A 68 -6.51 13.81 -5.53
N ILE A 69 -6.78 15.09 -5.78
CA ILE A 69 -8.03 15.77 -5.41
C ILE A 69 -9.30 15.05 -5.96
N THR A 70 -9.13 14.17 -6.96
CA THR A 70 -10.20 13.35 -7.56
C THR A 70 -10.18 11.94 -6.99
N GLY A 71 -11.36 11.37 -6.66
CA GLY A 71 -11.62 10.06 -6.01
C GLY A 71 -10.88 8.81 -6.53
N TYR A 72 -9.57 8.88 -6.51
CA TYR A 72 -8.61 7.89 -6.93
C TYR A 72 -7.40 8.04 -6.02
N LEU A 73 -6.72 6.94 -5.74
CA LEU A 73 -5.46 6.90 -5.01
C LEU A 73 -4.51 6.00 -5.80
N ASN A 74 -3.28 6.48 -6.04
CA ASN A 74 -2.28 5.73 -6.77
C ASN A 74 -1.18 5.26 -5.81
N VAL A 75 -0.76 4.01 -5.95
CA VAL A 75 0.27 3.40 -5.12
C VAL A 75 1.50 3.11 -5.95
N PHE A 76 2.64 3.63 -5.51
CA PHE A 76 3.94 3.42 -6.12
C PHE A 76 4.85 2.64 -5.16
N VAL A 77 5.68 1.77 -5.73
CA VAL A 77 6.73 1.05 -4.99
C VAL A 77 8.08 1.65 -5.36
N HIS A 78 8.80 2.14 -4.36
CA HIS A 78 10.18 2.56 -4.50
C HIS A 78 11.08 1.58 -3.77
N ILE A 79 12.08 1.07 -4.48
CA ILE A 79 13.11 0.19 -3.92
C ILE A 79 14.35 1.04 -3.71
N ARG A 80 15.00 0.89 -2.56
CA ARG A 80 16.22 1.64 -2.24
C ARG A 80 17.31 1.34 -3.26
N LYS A 81 17.90 2.40 -3.82
CA LYS A 81 18.99 2.28 -4.80
C LYS A 81 20.30 1.91 -4.11
N ARG A 82 21.30 1.51 -4.90
CA ARG A 82 22.65 1.12 -4.41
C ARG A 82 23.36 2.22 -3.61
N ASN A 83 23.02 3.48 -3.86
CA ASN A 83 23.55 4.62 -3.12
C ASN A 83 22.89 4.83 -1.75
N GLY A 84 22.00 3.91 -1.33
CA GLY A 84 21.29 4.01 -0.06
C GLY A 84 20.16 5.04 -0.07
N LYS A 85 19.72 5.54 -1.22
CA LYS A 85 18.63 6.50 -1.34
C LYS A 85 17.43 5.97 -2.10
N PHE A 86 16.26 6.47 -1.77
CA PHE A 86 15.06 6.31 -2.58
C PHE A 86 15.03 7.35 -3.70
N GLY A 87 14.21 7.09 -4.71
CA GLY A 87 14.00 8.06 -5.77
C GLY A 87 13.21 9.28 -5.28
N GLN A 88 13.68 10.48 -5.63
CA GLN A 88 13.01 11.73 -5.27
C GLN A 88 11.82 12.07 -6.18
N TYR A 89 11.76 11.44 -7.35
CA TYR A 89 10.73 11.67 -8.36
C TYR A 89 9.78 10.47 -8.46
N GLU A 90 8.52 10.74 -8.80
CA GLU A 90 7.44 9.74 -8.89
C GLU A 90 7.68 8.69 -9.99
N ASP A 91 8.31 9.08 -11.09
CA ASP A 91 8.65 8.20 -12.21
C ASP A 91 9.82 7.25 -11.92
N GLU A 92 10.53 7.47 -10.81
CA GLU A 92 11.54 6.54 -10.33
C GLU A 92 10.94 5.35 -9.55
N GLY A 93 9.66 5.44 -9.18
CA GLY A 93 8.88 4.36 -8.58
C GLY A 93 8.02 3.61 -9.59
N PHE A 94 7.67 2.37 -9.27
CA PHE A 94 6.75 1.57 -10.10
C PHE A 94 5.32 1.81 -9.64
N LYS A 95 4.43 2.30 -10.52
CA LYS A 95 3.01 2.36 -10.21
C LYS A 95 2.43 0.94 -10.17
N VAL A 96 2.09 0.45 -8.99
CA VAL A 96 1.68 -0.96 -8.80
C VAL A 96 0.19 -1.13 -8.56
N ALA A 97 -0.51 -0.11 -8.07
CA ALA A 97 -1.95 -0.17 -7.86
C ALA A 97 -2.63 1.18 -8.07
N THR A 98 -3.91 1.11 -8.41
CA THR A 98 -4.85 2.24 -8.34
C THR A 98 -6.05 1.81 -7.52
N ILE A 99 -6.42 2.65 -6.56
CA ILE A 99 -7.64 2.55 -5.79
C ILE A 99 -8.58 3.61 -6.36
N THR A 100 -9.82 3.25 -6.67
CA THR A 100 -10.87 4.18 -7.06
C THR A 100 -11.86 4.26 -5.92
N THR A 101 -12.19 5.48 -5.51
CA THR A 101 -13.12 5.74 -4.42
C THR A 101 -14.22 6.70 -4.89
N SER A 102 -15.46 6.36 -4.56
CA SER A 102 -16.67 7.13 -4.86
C SER A 102 -17.53 7.17 -3.60
N SER A 103 -17.69 8.37 -3.04
CA SER A 103 -18.55 8.59 -1.88
C SER A 103 -20.04 8.44 -2.22
N ILE A 104 -20.41 8.62 -3.49
CA ILE A 104 -21.80 8.57 -3.96
C ILE A 104 -22.20 7.14 -4.34
N LYS A 105 -21.25 6.36 -4.88
CA LYS A 105 -21.49 5.00 -5.38
C LYS A 105 -20.41 4.04 -4.90
N PRO A 106 -20.50 3.56 -3.65
CA PRO A 106 -19.49 2.67 -3.07
C PRO A 106 -19.26 1.38 -3.88
N GLU A 107 -20.25 0.93 -4.66
CA GLU A 107 -20.14 -0.20 -5.57
C GLU A 107 -19.22 0.04 -6.79
N GLU A 108 -18.89 1.30 -7.08
CA GLU A 108 -17.89 1.69 -8.08
C GLU A 108 -16.47 1.68 -7.50
N ASN A 109 -16.33 1.57 -6.19
CA ASN A 109 -15.02 1.46 -5.55
C ASN A 109 -14.30 0.19 -6.00
N GLN A 110 -12.99 0.30 -6.20
CA GLN A 110 -12.19 -0.83 -6.66
C GLN A 110 -10.71 -0.62 -6.36
N ILE A 111 -10.00 -1.74 -6.19
CA ILE A 111 -8.55 -1.79 -6.16
C ILE A 111 -8.09 -2.56 -7.39
N ARG A 112 -7.29 -1.91 -8.22
CA ARG A 112 -6.71 -2.50 -9.42
C ARG A 112 -5.20 -2.57 -9.28
N TYR A 113 -4.68 -3.79 -9.18
CA TYR A 113 -3.24 -4.05 -9.28
C TYR A 113 -2.81 -3.99 -10.75
N LEU A 114 -1.78 -3.18 -11.04
CA LEU A 114 -1.32 -2.88 -12.40
C LEU A 114 -0.13 -3.75 -12.81
N ILE A 115 0.72 -4.12 -11.83
CA ILE A 115 1.94 -4.88 -12.06
C ILE A 115 2.02 -6.02 -11.05
N ASN A 116 2.20 -7.24 -11.56
CA ASN A 116 2.41 -8.43 -10.74
C ASN A 116 3.79 -8.37 -10.06
N GLY A 117 3.82 -8.66 -8.77
CA GLY A 117 5.04 -8.74 -7.98
C GLY A 117 4.77 -9.17 -6.55
N TRP A 118 5.84 -9.35 -5.75
CA TRP A 118 5.72 -9.75 -4.34
C TRP A 118 4.95 -8.71 -3.51
N TRP A 119 4.98 -7.44 -3.92
CA TRP A 119 4.25 -6.33 -3.30
C TRP A 119 2.73 -6.48 -3.39
N VAL A 120 2.18 -7.23 -4.34
CA VAL A 120 0.72 -7.35 -4.51
C VAL A 120 0.09 -7.94 -3.25
N ARG A 121 0.67 -9.02 -2.73
CA ARG A 121 0.22 -9.63 -1.47
C ARG A 121 0.43 -8.69 -0.30
N TYR A 122 1.61 -8.06 -0.25
CA TYR A 122 1.97 -7.15 0.83
C TYR A 122 1.00 -5.96 0.91
N LEU A 123 0.66 -5.35 -0.22
CA LEU A 123 -0.31 -4.26 -0.32
C LEU A 123 -1.71 -4.73 0.04
N ASN A 124 -2.13 -5.91 -0.41
CA ASN A 124 -3.43 -6.44 -0.02
C ASN A 124 -3.54 -6.65 1.50
N ASP A 125 -2.49 -7.20 2.11
CA ASP A 125 -2.42 -7.39 3.57
C ASP A 125 -2.41 -6.01 4.29
N LEU A 126 -1.71 -5.01 3.75
CA LEU A 126 -1.73 -3.64 4.25
C LEU A 126 -3.12 -3.00 4.15
N PHE A 127 -3.82 -3.13 3.02
CA PHE A 127 -5.17 -2.58 2.86
C PHE A 127 -6.18 -3.23 3.80
N MET A 128 -6.14 -4.56 3.93
CA MET A 128 -6.96 -5.28 4.91
C MET A 128 -6.69 -4.79 6.33
N TYR A 129 -5.40 -4.60 6.67
CA TYR A 129 -5.01 -4.04 7.95
C TYR A 129 -5.58 -2.63 8.19
N LEU A 130 -5.52 -1.75 7.19
CA LEU A 130 -6.06 -0.40 7.31
C LEU A 130 -7.58 -0.40 7.52
N ILE A 131 -8.30 -1.23 6.77
CA ILE A 131 -9.75 -1.41 6.92
C ILE A 131 -10.11 -1.94 8.30
N GLU A 132 -9.43 -3.00 8.77
CA GLU A 132 -9.68 -3.59 10.09
C GLU A 132 -9.52 -2.56 11.21
N GLU A 133 -8.51 -1.70 11.11
CA GLU A 133 -8.23 -0.69 12.12
C GLU A 133 -9.19 0.50 12.06
N GLN A 134 -9.61 0.94 10.86
CA GLN A 134 -10.55 2.04 10.72
C GLN A 134 -11.96 1.68 11.19
N ARG A 135 -12.38 0.42 10.98
CA ARG A 135 -13.72 0.00 11.39
C ARG A 135 -13.98 0.19 12.88
N ARG A 136 -12.94 0.21 13.74
CA ARG A 136 -12.99 0.34 15.22
C ARG A 136 -14.07 -0.47 15.94
N ASP A 137 -14.75 -1.37 15.23
CA ASP A 137 -15.76 -2.27 15.74
C ASP A 137 -15.07 -3.58 16.07
N THR A 138 -15.27 -3.98 17.32
CA THR A 138 -15.00 -5.30 17.90
C THR A 138 -13.55 -5.66 18.24
N GLU A 139 -13.37 -5.94 19.53
CA GLU A 139 -12.46 -6.90 20.16
C GLU A 139 -12.41 -8.31 19.50
N ARG A 140 -13.07 -8.52 18.35
CA ARG A 140 -13.17 -9.80 17.66
C ARG A 140 -12.18 -9.85 16.50
N ARG A 141 -11.12 -10.63 16.74
CA ARG A 141 -10.14 -11.14 15.77
C ARG A 141 -9.09 -10.13 15.34
N ARG A 142 -8.19 -9.82 16.28
CA ARG A 142 -6.82 -9.45 15.92
C ARG A 142 -6.21 -10.62 15.15
N THR A 143 -6.17 -10.53 13.82
CA THR A 143 -5.65 -11.65 13.04
C THR A 143 -4.13 -11.70 13.18
N PRO A 144 -3.52 -12.83 13.61
CA PRO A 144 -2.09 -12.91 13.87
C PRO A 144 -1.20 -12.52 12.68
N HIS A 145 -1.69 -12.76 11.45
CA HIS A 145 -0.97 -12.46 10.23
C HIS A 145 -0.72 -10.96 10.00
N LEU A 146 -1.49 -10.07 10.63
CA LEU A 146 -1.36 -8.61 10.51
C LEU A 146 -0.54 -7.98 11.65
N GLN A 147 -0.09 -8.78 12.64
CA GLN A 147 0.74 -8.27 13.73
C GLN A 147 2.08 -7.70 13.25
N HIS A 148 2.59 -8.17 12.11
CA HIS A 148 3.78 -7.59 11.50
C HIS A 148 3.55 -6.15 11.04
N LEU A 149 2.42 -5.85 10.40
CA LEU A 149 2.07 -4.51 9.92
C LEU A 149 1.86 -3.54 11.08
N ARG A 150 1.21 -3.97 12.18
CA ARG A 150 1.14 -3.19 13.43
C ARG A 150 2.52 -2.81 13.98
N ARG A 151 3.47 -3.73 13.92
CA ARG A 151 4.86 -3.47 14.38
C ARG A 151 5.58 -2.51 13.45
N LEU A 152 5.37 -2.65 12.14
CA LEU A 152 5.94 -1.72 11.17
C LEU A 152 5.36 -0.32 11.31
N GLU A 153 4.05 -0.20 11.53
CA GLU A 153 3.40 1.09 11.76
C GLU A 153 4.03 1.85 12.93
N LYS A 154 4.21 1.17 14.08
CA LYS A 154 4.86 1.78 15.26
C LYS A 154 6.30 2.23 14.97
N LYS A 155 7.05 1.44 14.20
CA LYS A 155 8.44 1.76 13.83
C LYS A 155 8.52 2.86 12.80
N ALA A 156 7.59 2.92 11.85
CA ALA A 156 7.58 3.94 10.80
C ALA A 156 7.46 5.34 11.40
N ALA A 157 6.60 5.50 12.42
CA ALA A 157 6.48 6.76 13.16
C ALA A 157 7.79 7.17 13.87
N GLU A 158 8.59 6.21 14.34
CA GLU A 158 9.90 6.48 14.96
C GLU A 158 11.01 6.75 13.93
N GLN A 159 10.76 6.49 12.65
CA GLN A 159 11.76 6.54 11.57
C GLN A 159 11.59 7.73 10.63
N GLU A 160 10.68 8.66 10.93
CA GLU A 160 10.39 9.82 10.08
C GLU A 160 11.64 10.65 9.74
N GLU A 161 12.44 11.03 10.75
CA GLU A 161 13.68 11.78 10.55
C GLU A 161 14.68 11.02 9.67
N GLN A 162 14.86 9.72 9.92
CA GLN A 162 15.75 8.87 9.13
C GLN A 162 15.26 8.74 7.68
N LEU A 163 13.94 8.66 7.50
CA LEU A 163 13.33 8.53 6.19
C LEU A 163 13.59 9.78 5.34
N HIS A 164 13.55 10.99 5.94
CA HIS A 164 13.91 12.22 5.24
C HIS A 164 15.36 12.21 4.71
N GLU A 165 16.31 11.62 5.44
CA GLU A 165 17.71 11.51 4.99
C GLU A 165 17.90 10.49 3.85
N MET A 166 16.96 9.57 3.69
CA MET A 166 16.99 8.54 2.64
C MET A 166 16.49 9.04 1.27
N PHE A 167 16.04 10.29 1.15
CA PHE A 167 15.71 10.91 -0.13
C PHE A 167 16.86 11.75 -0.71
#